data_AF-A0A220UC53-F1
#
_entry.id   AF-A0A220UC53-F1
#
_cell.length_a   1.000
_cell.length_b   1.000
_cell.length_c   1.000
_cell.angle_alpha   90.00
_cell.angle_beta   90.00
_cell.angle_gamma   90.00
#
_symmetry.space_group_name_H-M   'P 1'
#
loop_
_entity.id
_entity.type
_entity.pdbx_description
1 polymer ?
#
loop_
_entity_poly.entity_id
_entity_poly.type
_entity_poly.pdbx_seq_one_letter_code
_entity_poly.pdbx_strand_id
1 'polypeptide(L)'
;MSSTPLSHRLATYGTLAPGRSNHHHVAELRGRWSLGYVRGHLSQDGWGRTHGHGYPAFVPDPGGEQVEVHVLDSADLPANWDRLDDFEGEGYARIPISVHTPDGQVEAFIYRHLEDSSQQTES
;
A
#
# COMPACT_ATOMS: atom_id res chain seq x y z
N MET A 1 1.51 -13.15 -23.35
CA MET A 1 1.49 -11.97 -22.47
C MET A 1 1.62 -12.49 -21.06
N SER A 2 2.79 -12.37 -20.44
CA SER A 2 3.01 -12.85 -19.06
C SER A 2 2.22 -11.93 -18.13
N SER A 3 1.10 -12.40 -17.60
CA SER A 3 0.37 -11.68 -16.57
C SER A 3 1.20 -11.73 -15.30
N THR A 4 1.80 -10.62 -14.89
CA THR A 4 2.57 -10.59 -13.64
C THR A 4 1.67 -10.96 -12.47
N PRO A 5 2.04 -11.93 -11.62
CA PRO A 5 1.21 -12.34 -10.49
C PRO A 5 1.06 -11.21 -9.46
N LEU A 6 -0.06 -11.20 -8.73
CA LEU A 6 -0.30 -10.31 -7.59
C LEU A 6 0.87 -10.31 -6.58
N SER A 7 1.50 -11.47 -6.34
CA SER A 7 2.66 -11.60 -5.44
C SER A 7 3.89 -10.78 -5.86
N HIS A 8 3.89 -10.24 -7.08
CA HIS A 8 4.96 -9.42 -7.66
C HIS A 8 4.52 -7.97 -7.87
N ARG A 9 3.40 -7.55 -7.26
CA ARG A 9 2.89 -6.18 -7.39
C ARG A 9 2.60 -5.55 -6.04
N LEU A 10 3.15 -4.37 -5.83
CA LEU A 10 2.96 -3.55 -4.64
C LEU A 10 2.45 -2.16 -5.04
N ALA A 11 1.25 -1.81 -4.61
CA ALA A 11 0.69 -0.47 -4.68
C ALA A 11 1.10 0.33 -3.44
N THR A 12 1.77 1.45 -3.66
CA THR A 12 2.19 2.38 -2.60
C THR A 12 1.49 3.71 -2.79
N TYR A 13 1.06 4.32 -1.67
CA TYR A 13 0.49 5.65 -1.61
C TYR A 13 1.37 6.47 -0.66
N GLY A 14 1.99 7.57 -1.14
CA GLY A 14 2.82 8.44 -0.29
C GLY A 14 4.32 8.46 -0.61
N THR A 15 5.18 8.43 0.43
CA THR A 15 6.61 8.80 0.39
C THR A 15 7.57 7.73 -0.15
N LEU A 16 7.03 6.56 -0.56
CA LEU A 16 7.80 5.49 -1.23
C LEU A 16 7.88 5.68 -2.76
N ALA A 17 7.13 6.64 -3.30
CA ALA A 17 7.16 6.97 -4.71
C ALA A 17 8.58 7.43 -5.16
N PRO A 18 8.93 7.24 -6.45
CA PRO A 18 10.20 7.70 -7.00
C PRO A 18 10.46 9.19 -6.70
N GLY A 19 11.60 9.47 -6.06
CA GLY A 19 12.01 10.85 -5.72
C GLY A 19 11.51 11.39 -4.38
N ARG A 20 10.96 10.55 -3.48
CA ARG A 20 10.56 10.93 -2.11
C ARG A 20 11.51 10.34 -1.06
N SER A 21 11.51 10.90 0.17
CA SER A 21 12.50 10.60 1.22
C SER A 21 12.64 9.13 1.63
N ASN A 22 11.63 8.28 1.37
CA ASN A 22 11.68 6.85 1.71
C ASN A 22 11.90 5.95 0.50
N HIS A 23 12.12 6.52 -0.70
CA HIS A 23 12.31 5.76 -1.93
C HIS A 23 13.47 4.75 -1.85
N HIS A 24 14.47 4.99 -1.00
CA HIS A 24 15.59 4.05 -0.80
C HIS A 24 15.18 2.65 -0.36
N HIS A 25 14.02 2.47 0.31
CA HIS A 25 13.54 1.15 0.72
C HIS A 25 13.04 0.29 -0.45
N VAL A 26 12.57 0.92 -1.52
CA VAL A 26 12.02 0.26 -2.71
C VAL A 26 12.89 0.45 -3.96
N ALA A 27 13.91 1.32 -3.89
CA ALA A 27 14.85 1.57 -4.98
C ALA A 27 15.75 0.36 -5.28
N GLU A 28 15.96 -0.53 -4.31
CA GLU A 28 16.72 -1.78 -4.49
C GLU A 28 15.93 -2.83 -5.28
N LEU A 29 14.60 -2.74 -5.32
CA LEU A 29 13.75 -3.66 -6.06
C LEU A 29 13.77 -3.32 -7.55
N ARG A 30 14.36 -4.20 -8.36
CA ARG A 30 14.33 -4.07 -9.82
C ARG A 30 12.92 -4.35 -10.32
N GLY A 31 12.28 -3.33 -10.87
CA GLY A 31 10.88 -3.43 -11.28
C GLY A 31 10.40 -2.29 -12.15
N ARG A 32 9.19 -2.42 -12.67
CA ARG A 32 8.51 -1.37 -13.43
C ARG A 32 7.52 -0.63 -12.53
N TRP A 33 7.66 0.68 -12.46
CA TRP A 33 6.68 1.54 -11.81
C TRP A 33 5.60 1.94 -12.80
N SER A 34 4.34 1.84 -12.39
CA SER A 34 3.18 2.30 -13.14
C SER A 34 2.30 3.16 -12.25
N LEU A 35 1.74 4.24 -12.81
CA LEU A 35 0.78 5.08 -12.12
C LEU A 35 -0.61 4.46 -12.21
N GLY A 36 -1.35 4.54 -11.11
CA GLY A 36 -2.76 4.16 -11.06
C GLY A 36 -3.47 4.86 -9.91
N TYR A 37 -4.72 4.51 -9.71
CA TYR A 37 -5.50 4.95 -8.56
C TYR A 37 -6.32 3.81 -7.98
N VAL A 38 -6.58 3.89 -6.69
CA VAL A 38 -7.52 3.04 -5.97
C VAL A 38 -8.66 3.91 -5.45
N ARG A 39 -9.80 3.30 -5.14
CA ARG A 39 -10.91 4.00 -4.51
C ARG A 39 -10.94 3.72 -3.02
N GLY A 40 -10.91 4.78 -2.24
CA GLY A 40 -10.86 4.71 -0.78
C GLY A 40 -10.55 6.05 -0.17
N HIS A 41 -10.28 6.07 1.12
CA HIS A 41 -9.92 7.28 1.84
C HIS A 41 -8.55 7.12 2.48
N LEU A 42 -7.75 8.18 2.41
CA LEU A 42 -6.52 8.28 3.20
C LEU A 42 -6.86 8.90 4.55
N SER A 43 -6.88 8.06 5.59
CA SER A 43 -7.02 8.58 6.94
C SER A 43 -5.67 9.18 7.37
N GLN A 44 -5.61 10.52 7.42
CA GLN A 44 -4.50 11.25 8.00
C GLN A 44 -4.42 11.05 9.52
N ASP A 45 -5.52 10.61 10.13
CA ASP A 45 -5.64 10.16 11.52
C ASP A 45 -5.18 8.70 11.68
N GLY A 46 -4.24 8.24 10.84
CA GLY A 46 -3.52 6.98 10.99
C GLY A 46 -2.72 6.86 12.29
N TRP A 47 -2.93 7.78 13.23
CA TRP A 47 -2.79 7.56 14.66
C TRP A 47 -3.33 8.72 15.51
N GLY A 48 -4.20 8.39 16.46
CA GLY A 48 -4.39 9.21 17.64
C GLY A 48 -3.09 9.32 18.45
N ARG A 49 -2.40 10.47 18.36
CA ARG A 49 -1.59 11.13 19.41
C ARG A 49 -0.49 10.33 20.18
N THR A 50 -0.25 9.07 19.84
CA THR A 50 0.62 8.10 20.53
C THR A 50 2.14 8.37 20.57
N HIS A 51 2.75 8.48 19.37
CA HIS A 51 4.22 8.41 19.14
C HIS A 51 4.69 9.15 17.86
N GLY A 52 4.13 10.32 17.54
CA GLY A 52 4.69 11.33 16.62
C GLY A 52 4.95 11.07 15.11
N HIS A 53 4.80 9.87 14.53
CA HIS A 53 5.11 9.59 13.10
C HIS A 53 4.07 8.75 12.32
N GLY A 54 2.76 9.01 12.48
CA GLY A 54 1.73 8.29 11.74
C GLY A 54 1.81 8.57 10.23
N TYR A 55 2.11 7.55 9.42
CA TYR A 55 1.90 7.61 7.97
C TYR A 55 0.39 7.46 7.69
N PRO A 56 -0.14 8.11 6.64
CA PRO A 56 -1.56 7.95 6.29
C PRO A 56 -1.89 6.48 6.10
N ALA A 57 -3.08 6.07 6.53
CA ALA A 57 -3.59 4.72 6.34
C ALA A 57 -4.62 4.71 5.20
N PHE A 58 -4.48 3.78 4.26
CA PHE A 58 -5.47 3.61 3.21
C PHE A 58 -6.63 2.74 3.68
N VAL A 59 -7.84 3.29 3.57
CA VAL A 59 -9.11 2.60 3.85
C VAL A 59 -9.82 2.35 2.51
N PRO A 60 -9.95 1.10 2.05
CA PRO A 60 -10.66 0.80 0.81
C PRO A 60 -12.14 1.19 0.92
N ASP A 61 -12.61 2.04 0.01
CA ASP A 61 -14.00 2.44 -0.11
C ASP A 61 -14.37 2.63 -1.59
N PRO A 62 -15.23 1.77 -2.17
CA PRO A 62 -15.55 1.84 -3.59
C PRO A 62 -16.37 3.09 -3.98
N GLY A 63 -17.06 3.72 -3.02
CA GLY A 63 -17.76 5.00 -3.20
C GLY A 63 -16.88 6.23 -2.94
N GLY A 64 -15.66 5.99 -2.44
CA GLY A 64 -14.74 7.01 -1.95
C GLY A 64 -13.99 7.74 -3.05
N GLU A 65 -13.03 8.54 -2.60
CA GLU A 65 -12.16 9.33 -3.45
C GLU A 65 -11.15 8.47 -4.22
N GLN A 66 -10.63 9.02 -5.32
CA GLN A 66 -9.56 8.38 -6.06
C GLN A 66 -8.23 8.73 -5.40
N VAL A 67 -7.59 7.73 -4.83
CA VAL A 67 -6.27 7.85 -4.20
C VAL A 67 -5.22 7.42 -5.22
N GLU A 68 -4.35 8.34 -5.61
CA GLU A 68 -3.24 8.07 -6.52
C GLU A 68 -2.23 7.11 -5.86
N VAL A 69 -1.90 6.04 -6.56
CA VAL A 69 -0.94 5.01 -6.15
C VAL A 69 0.12 4.79 -7.22
N HIS A 70 1.31 4.42 -6.76
CA HIS A 70 2.36 3.89 -7.61
C HIS A 70 2.43 2.37 -7.45
N VAL A 71 2.23 1.65 -8.54
CA VAL A 71 2.33 0.19 -8.59
C VAL A 71 3.73 -0.19 -9.02
N LEU A 72 4.46 -0.85 -8.13
CA LEU A 72 5.73 -1.50 -8.42
C LEU A 72 5.47 -2.94 -8.86
N ASP A 73 5.84 -3.26 -10.10
CA ASP A 73 5.88 -4.62 -10.64
C ASP A 73 7.33 -5.14 -10.55
N SER A 74 7.61 -6.08 -9.67
CA SER A 74 8.97 -6.60 -9.44
C SER A 74 8.97 -8.10 -9.13
N ALA A 75 9.87 -8.82 -9.81
CA ALA A 75 10.12 -10.24 -9.58
C ALA A 75 10.72 -10.54 -8.19
N ASP A 76 11.32 -9.52 -7.54
CA ASP A 76 11.99 -9.63 -6.25
C ASP A 76 11.04 -9.45 -5.05
N LEU A 77 9.83 -8.94 -5.26
CA LEU A 77 8.85 -8.71 -4.19
C LEU A 77 8.55 -9.98 -3.35
N PRO A 78 8.35 -11.18 -3.94
CA PRO A 78 8.16 -12.41 -3.18
C PRO A 78 9.25 -12.70 -2.15
N ALA A 79 10.50 -12.37 -2.46
CA ALA A 79 11.64 -12.60 -1.59
C ALA A 79 11.82 -11.49 -0.53
N ASN A 80 11.18 -10.33 -0.72
CA ASN A 80 11.33 -9.16 0.16
C ASN A 80 10.08 -8.87 0.98
N TRP A 81 9.00 -9.63 0.79
CA TRP A 81 7.75 -9.48 1.50
C TRP A 81 7.91 -9.51 3.02
N ASP A 82 8.64 -10.50 3.54
CA ASP A 82 8.89 -10.67 4.97
C ASP A 82 9.62 -9.45 5.58
N ARG A 83 10.61 -8.92 4.85
CA ARG A 83 11.33 -7.69 5.24
C ARG A 83 10.44 -6.44 5.20
N LEU A 84 9.51 -6.36 4.24
CA LEU A 84 8.58 -5.24 4.15
C LEU A 84 7.53 -5.30 5.26
N ASP A 85 7.02 -6.50 5.58
CA ASP A 85 6.10 -6.70 6.71
C ASP A 85 6.79 -6.37 8.04
N ASP A 86 8.04 -6.80 8.24
CA ASP A 86 8.85 -6.47 9.44
C ASP A 86 9.10 -4.96 9.58
N PHE A 87 9.36 -4.28 8.46
CA PHE A 87 9.56 -2.83 8.44
C PHE A 87 8.30 -2.03 8.77
N GLU A 88 7.14 -2.44 8.21
CA GLU A 88 5.85 -1.80 8.50
C GLU A 88 5.36 -2.15 9.93
N GLY A 89 5.70 -3.34 10.41
CA GLY A 89 5.39 -3.83 11.75
C GLY A 89 3.94 -4.29 11.91
N GLU A 90 3.59 -4.71 13.14
CA GLU A 90 2.30 -5.32 13.47
C GLU A 90 1.08 -4.41 13.27
N GLY A 91 1.29 -3.09 13.07
CA GLY A 91 0.24 -2.11 12.81
C GLY A 91 -0.30 -2.13 11.38
N TYR A 92 0.35 -2.85 10.46
CA TYR A 92 -0.03 -2.88 9.05
C TYR A 92 -0.18 -4.31 8.54
N ALA A 93 -1.15 -4.50 7.66
CA ALA A 93 -1.31 -5.74 6.92
C ALA A 93 -1.41 -5.43 5.43
N ARG A 94 -0.78 -6.27 4.62
CA ARG A 94 -1.05 -6.24 3.18
C ARG A 94 -2.45 -6.78 2.91
N ILE A 95 -3.16 -6.11 2.03
CA ILE A 95 -4.38 -6.65 1.43
C ILE A 95 -4.29 -6.59 -0.09
N PRO A 96 -4.89 -7.55 -0.81
CA PRO A 96 -5.05 -7.43 -2.24
C PRO A 96 -6.02 -6.29 -2.56
N ILE A 97 -5.67 -5.43 -3.52
CA ILE A 97 -6.53 -4.39 -4.05
C ILE A 97 -6.49 -4.32 -5.57
N SER A 98 -7.61 -3.90 -6.14
CA SER A 98 -7.72 -3.55 -7.55
C SER A 98 -7.30 -2.11 -7.78
N VAL A 99 -6.21 -1.93 -8.52
CA VAL A 99 -5.70 -0.63 -8.95
C VAL A 99 -6.16 -0.35 -10.37
N HIS A 100 -6.75 0.81 -10.59
CA HIS A 100 -7.10 1.29 -11.92
C HIS A 100 -5.89 2.00 -12.53
N THR A 101 -5.35 1.44 -13.60
CA THR A 101 -4.24 2.03 -14.38
C THR A 101 -4.75 2.47 -15.75
N PRO A 102 -4.05 3.33 -16.49
CA PRO A 102 -4.44 3.70 -17.86
C PRO A 102 -4.48 2.51 -18.83
N ASP A 103 -3.76 1.42 -18.54
CA ASP A 103 -3.74 0.20 -19.35
C ASP A 103 -4.85 -0.80 -18.97
N GLY A 104 -5.56 -0.54 -17.87
CA GLY A 104 -6.61 -1.41 -17.33
C GLY A 104 -6.51 -1.61 -15.82
N GLN A 105 -7.39 -2.44 -15.28
CA GLN A 105 -7.38 -2.78 -13.86
C GLN A 105 -6.36 -3.89 -13.59
N VAL A 106 -5.54 -3.70 -12.56
CA VAL A 106 -4.52 -4.67 -12.12
C VAL A 106 -4.69 -4.95 -10.63
N GLU A 107 -4.43 -6.20 -10.23
CA GLU A 107 -4.35 -6.54 -8.81
C GLU A 107 -2.95 -6.28 -8.26
N ALA A 108 -2.88 -5.68 -7.07
CA ALA A 108 -1.63 -5.41 -6.35
C ALA A 108 -1.88 -5.52 -4.84
N PHE A 109 -0.82 -5.77 -4.07
CA PHE A 109 -0.89 -5.63 -2.62
C PHE A 109 -0.76 -4.16 -2.22
N ILE A 110 -1.54 -3.72 -1.25
CA ILE A 110 -1.42 -2.41 -0.60
C ILE A 110 -1.35 -2.64 0.90
N TYR A 111 -0.49 -1.90 1.60
CA TYR A 111 -0.51 -1.92 3.06
C TYR A 111 -1.69 -1.10 3.56
N ARG A 112 -2.50 -1.70 4.41
CA ARG A 112 -3.52 -1.00 5.18
C ARG A 112 -3.16 -1.09 6.64
N HIS A 113 -3.55 -0.08 7.41
CA HIS A 113 -3.47 -0.17 8.86
C HIS A 113 -4.46 -1.22 9.36
N LEU A 114 -4.00 -2.06 10.30
CA LEU A 114 -4.85 -2.92 11.11
C LEU A 114 -5.37 -2.06 12.25
N GLU A 115 -6.57 -1.51 12.11
CA GLU A 115 -7.24 -0.94 13.28
C GLU A 115 -7.47 -2.08 14.28
N ASP A 116 -6.93 -1.93 15.49
CA ASP A 116 -7.25 -2.82 16.59
C ASP A 116 -8.77 -2.76 16.79
N SER A 117 -9.44 -3.90 16.57
CA SER A 117 -10.89 -4.03 16.71
C SER A 117 -11.33 -4.01 18.18
N SER A 118 -10.60 -3.35 19.09
CA SER A 118 -11.08 -3.03 20.43
C SER A 118 -11.81 -1.70 20.43
N GLN A 119 -13.02 -1.71 19.85
CA GLN A 119 -14.20 -0.96 20.31
C GLN A 119 -15.37 -1.20 19.33
N GLN A 120 -15.78 -2.47 19.23
CA GLN A 120 -17.16 -2.79 18.89
C GLN A 120 -17.71 -3.82 19.87
N THR A 121 -17.77 -3.41 21.15
CA THR A 121 -18.64 -4.03 22.16
C THR A 121 -19.09 -2.96 23.15
N GLU A 122 -20.40 -2.95 23.40
CA GLU A 122 -21.15 -2.25 24.47
C GLU A 122 -21.44 -0.75 24.24
N SER A 123 -22.66 -0.23 24.32
CA SER A 123 -24.02 -0.79 24.46
C SER A 123 -25.02 0.34 24.23
#